data_AF-M9M207-F1
#
_entry.id   AF-M9M207-F1
#
_cell.length_a   1.000
_cell.length_b   1.000
_cell.length_c   1.000
_cell.angle_alpha   90.00
_cell.angle_beta   90.00
_cell.angle_gamma   90.00
#
_symmetry.space_group_name_H-M   'P 1'
#
loop_
_entity.id
_entity.type
_entity.pdbx_description
1 polymer ?
#
loop_
_entity_poly.entity_id
_entity_poly.type
_entity_poly.pdbx_seq_one_letter_code
_entity_poly.pdbx_strand_id
1 'polypeptide(L)'
;MIRSYENNEWEEKLEEWLESHETLMEKYTQIREMTMIPVKVNGQDFHFSPGKHNMLQKAIIEDFAPRFAPGSEVLYVGDTEKKDLIKNREKLQELGVRITDHDKLPDVVLYREDKNWLYFIESVTSVGPVSVKRMNEIQDMLEKCDCGIIYVTTFLDMSSEHGFKKFIDQIAWETEIWVADNPDHMFHLNGDRFLGPR
;
A
#
# COMPACT_ATOMS: atom_id res chain seq x y z
N MET A 1 38.47 26.94 -0.46
CA MET A 1 37.76 26.01 0.42
C MET A 1 38.73 25.21 1.29
N ILE A 2 39.19 23.99 0.97
CA ILE A 2 39.99 23.14 1.89
C ILE A 2 41.23 23.83 2.53
N ARG A 3 41.82 24.83 1.88
CA ARG A 3 42.96 25.62 2.40
C ARG A 3 42.62 26.66 3.48
N SER A 4 41.34 26.90 3.78
CA SER A 4 40.89 27.85 4.82
C SER A 4 40.28 27.15 6.04
N TYR A 5 40.39 25.82 6.14
CA TYR A 5 39.88 25.03 7.27
C TYR A 5 40.54 25.53 8.57
N GLU A 6 39.72 25.80 9.60
CA GLU A 6 40.09 26.41 10.90
C GLU A 6 40.35 27.93 10.94
N ASN A 7 40.04 28.69 9.87
CA ASN A 7 40.08 30.16 9.92
C ASN A 7 38.66 30.77 9.93
N ASN A 8 38.49 31.97 10.48
CA ASN A 8 37.16 32.63 10.61
C ASN A 8 36.45 32.88 9.27
N GLU A 9 37.17 32.83 8.14
CA GLU A 9 36.62 32.96 6.79
C GLU A 9 36.16 31.61 6.19
N TRP A 10 36.21 30.50 6.94
CA TRP A 10 35.80 29.18 6.46
C TRP A 10 34.30 29.07 6.28
N GLU A 11 33.52 29.54 7.26
CA GLU A 11 32.05 29.43 7.24
C GLU A 11 31.47 30.24 6.07
N GLU A 12 31.92 31.49 5.89
CA GLU A 12 31.49 32.36 4.79
C GLU A 12 31.84 31.77 3.41
N LYS A 13 33.03 31.18 3.26
CA LYS A 13 33.45 30.51 2.00
C LYS A 13 32.79 29.14 1.78
N LEU A 14 32.30 28.51 2.85
CA LEU A 14 31.52 27.27 2.76
C LEU A 14 30.09 27.59 2.32
N GLU A 15 29.51 28.66 2.87
CA GLU A 15 28.18 29.15 2.52
C GLU A 15 28.13 29.63 1.05
N GLU A 16 29.06 30.49 0.61
CA GLU A 16 29.17 30.91 -0.80
C GLU A 16 29.37 29.72 -1.76
N TRP A 17 30.06 28.67 -1.33
CA TRP A 17 30.29 27.49 -2.16
C TRP A 17 29.06 26.59 -2.22
N LEU A 18 28.34 26.40 -1.11
CA LEU A 18 27.08 25.67 -1.06
C LEU A 18 25.98 26.39 -1.85
N GLU A 19 25.96 27.73 -1.84
CA GLU A 19 25.03 28.53 -2.64
C GLU A 19 25.31 28.44 -4.15
N SER A 20 26.58 28.23 -4.54
CA SER A 20 27.00 28.16 -5.94
C SER A 20 27.14 26.74 -6.49
N HIS A 21 27.10 25.71 -5.65
CA HIS A 21 27.29 24.32 -6.04
C HIS A 21 26.19 23.43 -5.48
N GLU A 22 25.38 22.90 -6.39
CA GLU A 22 24.39 21.88 -6.07
C GLU A 22 25.05 20.66 -5.43
N THR A 23 24.66 20.35 -4.20
CA THR A 23 25.24 19.26 -3.43
C THR A 23 24.83 17.91 -4.02
N LEU A 24 25.64 16.88 -3.77
CA LEU A 24 25.26 15.51 -4.12
C LEU A 24 23.92 15.14 -3.47
N MET A 25 23.66 15.56 -2.24
CA MET A 25 22.38 15.32 -1.58
C MET A 25 21.21 15.98 -2.31
N GLU A 26 21.33 17.25 -2.73
CA GLU A 26 20.28 17.94 -3.49
C GLU A 26 20.04 17.28 -4.85
N LYS A 27 21.09 16.90 -5.59
CA LYS A 27 20.96 16.11 -6.83
C LYS A 27 20.23 14.80 -6.60
N TYR A 28 20.61 14.06 -5.56
CA TYR A 28 19.95 12.79 -5.23
C TYR A 28 18.50 12.99 -4.77
N THR A 29 18.18 14.06 -4.05
CA THR A 29 16.81 14.40 -3.64
C THR A 29 15.94 14.76 -4.84
N GLN A 30 16.43 15.60 -5.77
CA GLN A 30 15.70 15.94 -7.00
C GLN A 30 15.46 14.71 -7.89
N ILE A 31 16.47 13.84 -8.06
CA ILE A 31 16.32 12.59 -8.82
C ILE A 31 15.30 11.67 -8.15
N ARG A 32 15.32 11.57 -6.81
CA ARG A 32 14.32 10.81 -6.05
C ARG A 32 12.93 11.37 -6.28
N GLU A 33 12.71 12.67 -6.11
CA GLU A 33 11.44 13.34 -6.35
C GLU A 33 10.89 13.12 -7.77
N MET A 34 11.75 13.20 -8.80
CA MET A 34 11.38 12.91 -10.19
C MET A 34 10.95 11.46 -10.44
N THR A 35 11.37 10.51 -9.61
CA THR A 35 11.07 9.08 -9.75
C THR A 35 9.95 8.60 -8.83
N MET A 36 9.44 9.49 -7.96
CA MET A 36 8.31 9.17 -7.11
C MET A 36 7.04 8.93 -7.93
N ILE A 37 6.20 8.03 -7.42
CA ILE A 37 4.92 7.70 -8.03
C ILE A 37 3.85 8.60 -7.41
N PRO A 38 3.27 9.57 -8.14
CA PRO A 38 2.20 10.41 -7.59
C PRO A 38 0.95 9.55 -7.38
N VAL A 39 0.24 9.75 -6.27
CA VAL A 39 -0.99 9.01 -5.94
C VAL A 39 -1.96 9.90 -5.19
N LYS A 40 -3.25 9.82 -5.53
CA LYS A 40 -4.29 10.55 -4.81
C LYS A 40 -4.97 9.65 -3.78
N VAL A 41 -4.84 9.98 -2.50
CA VAL A 41 -5.43 9.21 -1.41
C VAL A 41 -6.37 10.08 -0.59
N ASN A 42 -7.62 9.65 -0.41
CA ASN A 42 -8.68 10.41 0.29
C ASN A 42 -8.80 11.87 -0.21
N GLY A 43 -8.55 12.10 -1.51
CA GLY A 43 -8.59 13.42 -2.13
C GLY A 43 -7.32 14.27 -1.97
N GLN A 44 -6.31 13.81 -1.23
CA GLN A 44 -5.02 14.48 -1.03
C GLN A 44 -3.94 13.87 -1.94
N ASP A 45 -2.99 14.69 -2.39
CA ASP A 45 -1.88 14.24 -3.23
C ASP A 45 -0.71 13.74 -2.38
N PHE A 46 -0.23 12.55 -2.70
CA PHE A 46 0.92 11.89 -2.08
C PHE A 46 1.90 11.41 -3.15
N HIS A 47 3.09 11.01 -2.71
CA HIS A 47 4.15 10.48 -3.55
C HIS A 47 4.67 9.21 -2.89
N PHE A 48 4.56 8.07 -3.58
CA PHE A 48 5.16 6.82 -3.15
C PHE A 48 6.59 6.69 -3.71
N SER A 49 7.47 6.02 -2.96
CA SER A 49 8.78 5.62 -3.48
C SER A 49 8.63 4.71 -4.72
N PRO A 50 9.59 4.69 -5.65
CA PRO A 50 9.49 3.87 -6.85
C PRO A 50 9.55 2.37 -6.54
N GLY A 51 8.74 1.57 -7.24
CA GLY A 51 8.81 0.11 -7.16
C GLY A 51 7.50 -0.57 -7.53
N LYS A 52 7.59 -1.86 -7.92
CA LYS A 52 6.41 -2.67 -8.31
C LYS A 52 5.34 -2.73 -7.22
N HIS A 53 5.75 -2.80 -5.96
CA HIS A 53 4.83 -2.88 -4.82
C HIS A 53 4.01 -1.61 -4.65
N ASN A 54 4.66 -0.44 -4.66
CA ASN A 54 4.01 0.86 -4.60
C ASN A 54 3.21 1.19 -5.87
N MET A 55 3.64 0.72 -7.04
CA MET A 55 2.82 0.78 -8.27
C MET A 55 1.50 0.04 -8.11
N LEU A 56 1.54 -1.16 -7.50
CA LEU A 56 0.35 -1.95 -7.26
C LEU A 56 -0.53 -1.33 -6.16
N GLN A 57 0.03 -0.77 -5.09
CA GLN A 57 -0.73 0.01 -4.11
C GLN A 57 -1.44 1.22 -4.73
N LYS A 58 -0.77 1.95 -5.64
CA LYS A 58 -1.44 3.01 -6.41
C LYS A 58 -2.60 2.46 -7.24
N ALA A 59 -2.39 1.35 -7.96
CA ALA A 59 -3.45 0.73 -8.74
C ALA A 59 -4.62 0.25 -7.86
N ILE A 60 -4.35 -0.21 -6.63
CA ILE A 60 -5.41 -0.53 -5.66
C ILE A 60 -6.24 0.73 -5.35
N ILE A 61 -5.59 1.84 -5.06
CA ILE A 61 -6.27 3.07 -4.63
C ILE A 61 -7.01 3.74 -5.79
N GLU A 62 -6.42 3.77 -6.98
CA GLU A 62 -6.95 4.54 -8.13
C GLU A 62 -7.77 3.70 -9.11
N ASP A 63 -7.57 2.38 -9.17
CA ASP A 63 -8.31 1.50 -10.08
C ASP A 63 -9.23 0.52 -9.37
N PHE A 64 -8.74 -0.22 -8.37
CA PHE A 64 -9.56 -1.20 -7.64
C PHE A 64 -10.64 -0.53 -6.79
N ALA A 65 -10.25 0.43 -5.93
CA ALA A 65 -11.16 1.03 -4.96
C ALA A 65 -12.38 1.71 -5.64
N PRO A 66 -12.24 2.50 -6.72
CA PRO A 66 -13.40 3.08 -7.40
C PRO A 66 -14.34 2.04 -8.04
N ARG A 67 -13.84 0.85 -8.41
CA ARG A 67 -14.61 -0.21 -9.07
C ARG A 67 -15.31 -1.14 -8.07
N PHE A 68 -14.59 -1.59 -7.06
CA PHE A 68 -15.03 -2.67 -6.16
C PHE A 68 -15.32 -2.20 -4.73
N ALA A 69 -14.79 -1.04 -4.34
CA ALA A 69 -15.05 -0.41 -3.04
C ALA A 69 -15.45 1.08 -3.17
N PRO A 70 -16.41 1.44 -4.06
CA PRO A 70 -16.70 2.84 -4.35
C PRO A 70 -17.09 3.61 -3.10
N GLY A 71 -16.49 4.80 -2.92
CA GLY A 71 -16.72 5.65 -1.75
C GLY A 71 -15.98 5.22 -0.49
N SER A 72 -15.10 4.21 -0.56
CA SER A 72 -14.30 3.80 0.59
C SER A 72 -13.22 4.84 0.95
N GLU A 73 -12.97 5.02 2.24
CA GLU A 73 -11.83 5.74 2.78
C GLU A 73 -10.61 4.80 2.89
N VAL A 74 -9.43 5.27 2.50
CA VAL A 74 -8.16 4.58 2.78
C VAL A 74 -7.79 4.84 4.24
N LEU A 75 -7.92 3.83 5.09
CA LEU A 75 -7.55 3.91 6.52
C LEU A 75 -6.07 3.61 6.76
N TYR A 76 -5.47 2.80 5.88
CA TYR A 76 -4.04 2.47 5.95
C TYR A 76 -3.46 2.26 4.56
N VAL A 77 -2.27 2.83 4.35
CA VAL A 77 -1.34 2.42 3.28
C VAL A 77 0.08 2.73 3.73
N GLY A 78 0.96 1.74 3.62
CA GLY A 78 2.38 1.87 3.94
C GLY A 78 3.22 2.03 2.68
N ASP A 79 4.18 2.94 2.68
CA ASP A 79 5.22 3.01 1.65
C ASP A 79 6.41 2.13 2.08
N THR A 80 7.05 1.46 1.11
CA THR A 80 8.31 0.73 1.29
C THR A 80 9.37 1.54 2.04
N GLU A 81 9.47 2.86 1.80
CA GLU A 81 10.41 3.75 2.50
C GLU A 81 9.80 4.42 3.74
N LYS A 82 8.49 4.69 3.74
CA LYS A 82 7.75 5.27 4.86
C LYS A 82 6.58 4.37 5.28
N LYS A 83 6.87 3.50 6.26
CA LYS A 83 5.99 2.39 6.69
C LYS A 83 4.54 2.75 7.00
N ASP A 84 4.28 3.95 7.49
CA ASP A 84 2.93 4.45 7.77
C ASP A 84 2.75 5.77 6.99
N LEU A 85 2.47 5.71 5.68
CA LEU A 85 2.19 6.93 4.92
C LEU A 85 0.83 7.50 5.35
N ILE A 86 -0.16 6.62 5.47
CA ILE A 86 -1.49 6.90 6.03
C ILE A 86 -1.80 5.80 7.05
N LYS A 87 -2.26 6.21 8.23
CA LYS A 87 -2.72 5.30 9.29
C LYS A 87 -3.72 6.00 10.20
N ASN A 88 -5.00 5.87 9.87
CA ASN A 88 -6.09 6.43 10.67
C ASN A 88 -6.39 5.53 11.89
N ARG A 89 -5.52 5.62 12.92
CA ARG A 89 -5.62 4.78 14.13
C ARG A 89 -6.92 4.97 14.87
N GLU A 90 -7.41 6.21 14.96
CA GLU A 90 -8.66 6.53 15.64
C GLU A 90 -9.84 5.81 14.98
N LYS A 91 -9.95 5.91 13.64
CA LYS A 91 -11.04 5.25 12.91
C LYS A 91 -10.95 3.73 12.99
N LEU A 92 -9.74 3.16 12.86
CA LEU A 92 -9.55 1.72 12.99
C LEU A 92 -9.95 1.20 14.38
N GLN A 93 -9.60 1.93 15.45
CA GLN A 93 -10.01 1.60 16.81
C GLN A 93 -11.52 1.76 17.03
N GLU A 94 -12.14 2.80 16.47
CA GLU A 94 -13.59 3.02 16.48
C GLU A 94 -14.34 1.83 15.86
N LEU A 95 -13.80 1.30 14.74
CA LEU A 95 -14.34 0.13 14.06
C LEU A 95 -14.03 -1.21 14.77
N GLY A 96 -13.35 -1.17 15.91
CA GLY A 96 -13.02 -2.37 16.70
C GLY A 96 -11.78 -3.13 16.22
N VAL A 97 -10.98 -2.55 15.31
CA VAL A 97 -9.71 -3.15 14.87
C VAL A 97 -8.64 -2.88 15.92
N ARG A 98 -8.13 -3.95 16.53
CA ARG A 98 -7.02 -3.87 17.47
C ARG A 98 -5.72 -3.63 16.71
N ILE A 99 -5.05 -2.51 17.01
CA ILE A 99 -3.75 -2.17 16.43
C ILE A 99 -2.75 -1.97 17.56
N THR A 100 -1.72 -2.80 17.59
CA THR A 100 -0.48 -2.55 18.34
C THR A 100 0.61 -2.03 17.41
N ASP A 101 1.69 -1.48 17.95
CA ASP A 101 2.83 -1.02 17.15
C ASP A 101 3.67 -2.14 16.54
N HIS A 102 3.39 -3.39 16.91
CA HIS A 102 4.06 -4.58 16.37
C HIS A 102 3.18 -5.36 15.38
N ASP A 103 1.88 -5.08 15.30
CA ASP A 103 0.97 -5.75 14.38
C ASP A 103 1.23 -5.29 12.95
N LYS A 104 1.31 -6.27 12.04
CA LYS A 104 1.47 -6.01 10.62
C LYS A 104 0.11 -5.90 9.98
N LEU A 105 -0.37 -4.68 9.77
CA LEU A 105 -1.51 -4.42 8.89
C LEU A 105 -1.19 -4.90 7.46
N PRO A 106 -2.19 -5.32 6.67
CA PRO A 106 -2.04 -5.54 5.24
C PRO A 106 -1.64 -4.27 4.51
N ASP A 107 -1.10 -4.39 3.30
CA ASP A 107 -0.55 -3.27 2.54
C ASP A 107 -1.51 -2.09 2.35
N VAL A 108 -2.82 -2.35 2.15
CA VAL A 108 -3.86 -1.34 2.05
C VAL A 108 -5.09 -1.77 2.86
N VAL A 109 -5.67 -0.86 3.64
CA VAL A 109 -6.96 -1.05 4.31
C VAL A 109 -7.95 0.00 3.86
N LEU A 110 -9.09 -0.45 3.33
CA LEU A 110 -10.19 0.42 2.89
C LEU A 110 -11.40 0.23 3.79
N TYR A 111 -12.09 1.31 4.14
CA TYR A 111 -13.36 1.25 4.86
C TYR A 111 -14.47 1.86 4.03
N ARG A 112 -15.54 1.09 3.81
CA ARG A 112 -16.71 1.50 3.05
C ARG A 112 -17.91 1.65 3.99
N GLU A 113 -18.18 2.88 4.37
CA GLU A 113 -19.14 3.23 5.42
C GLU A 113 -20.59 2.85 5.08
N ASP A 114 -21.06 3.03 3.85
CA ASP A 114 -22.43 2.72 3.43
C ASP A 114 -22.80 1.23 3.56
N LYS A 115 -21.79 0.35 3.57
CA LYS A 115 -21.92 -1.11 3.72
C LYS A 115 -21.40 -1.63 5.05
N ASN A 116 -20.74 -0.79 5.84
CA ASN A 116 -19.93 -1.19 6.98
C ASN A 116 -18.94 -2.33 6.61
N TRP A 117 -18.21 -2.15 5.51
CA TRP A 117 -17.25 -3.13 5.02
C TRP A 117 -15.81 -2.66 5.19
N LEU A 118 -14.95 -3.57 5.63
CA LEU A 118 -13.52 -3.37 5.79
C LEU A 118 -12.76 -4.30 4.85
N TYR A 119 -11.97 -3.72 3.95
CA TYR A 119 -11.16 -4.44 2.98
C TYR A 119 -9.73 -4.51 3.49
N PHE A 120 -9.19 -5.72 3.54
CA PHE A 120 -7.80 -6.00 3.83
C PHE A 120 -7.13 -6.49 2.56
N ILE A 121 -6.24 -5.67 2.00
CA ILE A 121 -5.68 -5.87 0.67
C ILE A 121 -4.17 -6.04 0.77
N GLU A 122 -3.65 -7.17 0.26
CA GLU A 122 -2.20 -7.41 0.14
C GLU A 122 -1.73 -7.22 -1.31
N SER A 123 -0.63 -6.49 -1.48
CA SER A 123 0.03 -6.17 -2.75
C SER A 123 1.15 -7.17 -3.02
N VAL A 124 0.85 -8.22 -3.79
CA VAL A 124 1.80 -9.32 -4.01
C VAL A 124 2.70 -9.03 -5.19
N THR A 125 4.01 -8.93 -4.90
CA THR A 125 5.06 -8.75 -5.92
C THR A 125 6.17 -9.78 -5.76
N SER A 126 6.82 -9.81 -4.60
CA SER A 126 7.84 -10.80 -4.21
C SER A 126 7.58 -11.44 -2.85
N VAL A 127 6.82 -10.76 -1.99
CA VAL A 127 6.35 -11.26 -0.69
C VAL A 127 5.04 -12.02 -0.87
N GLY A 128 4.79 -13.07 -0.09
CA GLY A 128 3.68 -14.01 -0.33
C GLY A 128 2.25 -13.45 -0.13
N PRO A 129 1.21 -14.17 -0.60
CA PRO A 129 -0.19 -13.70 -0.64
C PRO A 129 -0.92 -13.80 0.72
N VAL A 130 -2.21 -13.43 0.72
CA VAL A 130 -3.13 -13.74 1.83
C VAL A 130 -3.28 -15.26 1.94
N SER A 131 -2.44 -15.87 2.77
CA SER A 131 -2.52 -17.27 3.16
C SER A 131 -3.49 -17.48 4.33
N VAL A 132 -3.85 -18.74 4.63
CA VAL A 132 -4.71 -19.08 5.78
C VAL A 132 -4.09 -18.55 7.09
N LYS A 133 -2.77 -18.65 7.24
CA LYS A 133 -2.07 -18.10 8.40
C LYS A 133 -2.28 -16.58 8.51
N ARG A 134 -2.17 -15.87 7.39
CA ARG A 134 -2.34 -14.42 7.33
C ARG A 134 -3.77 -14.00 7.64
N MET A 135 -4.77 -14.77 7.19
CA MET A 135 -6.16 -14.54 7.57
C MET A 135 -6.36 -14.66 9.08
N ASN A 136 -5.83 -15.71 9.71
CA ASN A 136 -5.94 -15.88 11.15
C ASN A 136 -5.28 -14.71 11.91
N GLU A 137 -4.09 -14.28 11.49
CA GLU A 137 -3.41 -13.10 12.07
C GLU A 137 -4.29 -11.83 11.98
N ILE A 138 -5.01 -11.63 10.88
CA ILE A 138 -5.92 -10.49 10.73
C ILE A 138 -7.19 -10.70 11.57
N GLN A 139 -7.75 -11.92 11.63
CA GLN A 139 -8.94 -12.23 12.43
C GLN A 139 -8.71 -11.97 13.93
N ASP A 140 -7.52 -12.28 14.44
CA ASP A 140 -7.13 -11.98 15.82
C ASP A 140 -7.17 -10.46 16.11
N MET A 141 -6.94 -9.61 15.10
CA MET A 141 -7.07 -8.14 15.22
C MET A 141 -8.53 -7.68 15.20
N LEU A 142 -9.47 -8.53 14.78
CA LEU A 142 -10.86 -8.19 14.47
C LEU A 142 -11.87 -8.77 15.48
N GLU A 143 -11.42 -9.32 16.61
CA GLU A 143 -12.30 -9.93 17.63
C GLU A 143 -13.44 -9.01 18.11
N LYS A 144 -13.27 -7.69 18.01
CA LYS A 144 -14.25 -6.67 18.42
C LYS A 144 -14.81 -5.86 17.25
N CYS A 145 -14.52 -6.27 16.02
CA CYS A 145 -14.93 -5.56 14.81
C CYS A 145 -16.26 -6.13 14.30
N ASP A 146 -17.26 -5.26 14.16
CA ASP A 146 -18.58 -5.62 13.64
C ASP A 146 -18.73 -5.39 12.12
N CYS A 147 -17.62 -5.09 11.42
CA CYS A 147 -17.63 -4.86 9.98
C CYS A 147 -17.75 -6.16 9.18
N GLY A 148 -18.33 -6.08 7.98
CA GLY A 148 -18.16 -7.13 6.98
C GLY A 148 -16.72 -7.12 6.46
N ILE A 149 -16.02 -8.25 6.58
CA ILE A 149 -14.59 -8.34 6.24
C ILE A 149 -14.40 -8.90 4.84
N ILE A 150 -13.58 -8.24 4.03
CA ILE A 150 -13.24 -8.67 2.68
C ILE A 150 -11.72 -8.76 2.58
N TYR A 151 -11.20 -9.94 2.28
CA TYR A 151 -9.77 -10.17 2.04
C TYR A 151 -9.49 -10.16 0.55
N VAL A 152 -8.50 -9.39 0.12
CA VAL A 152 -8.13 -9.28 -1.29
C VAL A 152 -6.63 -9.51 -1.47
N THR A 153 -6.26 -10.48 -2.30
CA THR A 153 -4.88 -10.61 -2.78
C THR A 153 -4.78 -9.95 -4.14
N THR A 154 -3.81 -9.05 -4.33
CA THR A 154 -3.66 -8.31 -5.58
C THR A 154 -2.34 -8.58 -6.27
N PHE A 155 -2.34 -8.51 -7.60
CA PHE A 155 -1.17 -8.70 -8.44
C PHE A 155 -1.12 -7.63 -9.54
N LEU A 156 0.07 -7.32 -10.03
CA LEU A 156 0.20 -6.51 -11.25
C LEU A 156 -0.33 -7.29 -12.46
N ASP A 157 0.13 -8.53 -12.61
CA ASP A 157 -0.08 -9.32 -13.83
C ASP A 157 -0.43 -10.80 -13.54
N MET A 158 -0.76 -11.51 -14.62
CA MET A 158 -1.07 -12.94 -14.62
C MET A 158 0.18 -13.84 -14.82
N SER A 159 1.40 -13.32 -14.62
CA SER A 159 2.64 -14.07 -14.92
C SER A 159 2.91 -15.20 -13.94
N SER A 160 3.69 -16.19 -14.38
CA SER A 160 4.15 -17.31 -13.55
C SER A 160 5.46 -17.04 -12.80
N GLU A 161 6.13 -15.91 -13.07
CA GLU A 161 7.39 -15.56 -12.42
C GLU A 161 7.19 -14.69 -11.18
N HIS A 162 6.25 -13.73 -11.27
CA HIS A 162 6.02 -12.71 -10.23
C HIS A 162 4.54 -12.40 -9.99
N GLY A 163 3.62 -12.92 -10.81
CA GLY A 163 2.20 -12.60 -10.77
C GLY A 163 1.31 -13.71 -10.22
N PHE A 164 0.02 -13.60 -10.50
CA PHE A 164 -1.02 -14.46 -9.97
C PHE A 164 -0.75 -15.96 -10.11
N LYS A 165 -0.30 -16.42 -11.29
CA LYS A 165 -0.13 -17.86 -11.57
C LYS A 165 0.93 -18.53 -10.69
N LYS A 166 1.88 -17.77 -10.16
CA LYS A 166 2.90 -18.28 -9.24
C LYS A 166 2.36 -18.61 -7.86
N PHE A 167 1.35 -17.85 -7.42
CA PHE A 167 0.92 -17.82 -6.02
C PHE A 167 -0.48 -18.42 -5.81
N ILE A 168 -1.21 -18.75 -6.88
CA ILE A 168 -2.58 -19.25 -6.81
C ILE A 168 -2.77 -20.43 -5.84
N ASP A 169 -1.76 -21.29 -5.68
CA ASP A 169 -1.79 -22.45 -4.78
C ASP A 169 -1.58 -22.11 -3.29
N GLN A 170 -1.23 -20.86 -2.98
CA GLN A 170 -0.95 -20.36 -1.63
C GLN A 170 -2.03 -19.40 -1.11
N ILE A 171 -2.93 -18.95 -1.97
CA ILE A 171 -4.01 -18.01 -1.62
C ILE A 171 -5.10 -18.79 -0.86
N ALA A 172 -5.58 -18.23 0.24
CA ALA A 172 -6.64 -18.84 1.02
C ALA A 172 -7.98 -18.81 0.28
N TRP A 173 -8.80 -19.85 0.48
CA TRP A 173 -10.22 -19.84 0.13
C TRP A 173 -10.98 -18.79 0.96
N GLU A 174 -12.21 -18.47 0.54
CA GLU A 174 -13.02 -17.41 1.15
C GLU A 174 -12.38 -16.02 1.06
N THR A 175 -11.59 -15.82 -0.01
CA THR A 175 -10.93 -14.54 -0.34
C THR A 175 -11.09 -14.19 -1.81
N GLU A 176 -10.81 -12.93 -2.13
CA GLU A 176 -10.92 -12.39 -3.46
C GLU A 176 -9.54 -12.10 -4.07
N ILE A 177 -9.45 -12.13 -5.39
CA ILE A 177 -8.22 -11.80 -6.11
C ILE A 177 -8.51 -10.75 -7.17
N TRP A 178 -7.61 -9.77 -7.27
CA TRP A 178 -7.65 -8.74 -8.30
C TRP A 178 -6.30 -8.61 -9.00
N VAL A 179 -6.33 -8.33 -10.31
CA VAL A 179 -5.13 -8.21 -11.13
C VAL A 179 -5.18 -6.90 -11.91
N ALA A 180 -4.18 -6.04 -11.72
CA ALA A 180 -4.18 -4.68 -12.26
C ALA A 180 -4.25 -4.66 -13.80
N ASP A 181 -3.64 -5.63 -14.48
CA ASP A 181 -3.72 -5.79 -15.93
C ASP A 181 -5.15 -6.05 -16.46
N ASN A 182 -6.06 -6.53 -15.61
CA ASN A 182 -7.47 -6.79 -15.96
C ASN A 182 -8.39 -6.13 -14.91
N PRO A 183 -8.40 -4.80 -14.84
CA PRO A 183 -8.87 -4.07 -13.66
C PRO A 183 -10.38 -4.15 -13.45
N ASP A 184 -11.15 -4.52 -14.47
CA ASP A 184 -12.62 -4.62 -14.42
C ASP A 184 -13.12 -6.00 -13.94
N HIS A 185 -12.21 -6.91 -13.60
CA HIS A 185 -12.53 -8.28 -13.22
C HIS A 185 -11.88 -8.70 -11.90
N MET A 186 -12.52 -9.67 -11.24
CA MET A 186 -12.00 -10.31 -10.03
C MET A 186 -12.18 -11.82 -10.12
N PHE A 187 -11.32 -12.55 -9.43
CA PHE A 187 -11.55 -13.97 -9.12
C PHE A 187 -12.09 -14.09 -7.70
N HIS A 188 -13.08 -14.94 -7.53
CA HIS A 188 -13.68 -15.23 -6.23
C HIS A 188 -13.33 -16.67 -5.83
N LEU A 189 -12.59 -16.85 -4.74
CA LEU A 189 -12.23 -18.18 -4.23
C LEU A 189 -13.28 -18.67 -3.21
N ASN A 190 -14.54 -18.58 -3.59
CA ASN A 190 -15.68 -18.85 -2.72
C ASN A 190 -16.57 -19.90 -3.40
N GLY A 191 -17.15 -20.82 -2.62
CA GLY A 191 -17.86 -21.99 -3.11
C GLY A 191 -19.20 -21.71 -3.82
N ASP A 192 -20.30 -22.17 -3.22
CA ASP A 192 -21.63 -22.20 -3.83
C ASP A 192 -22.28 -20.82 -4.02
N ARG A 193 -21.76 -19.78 -3.36
CA ARG A 193 -22.25 -18.38 -3.39
C ARG A 193 -22.47 -17.82 -4.81
N PHE A 194 -21.74 -18.32 -5.81
CA PHE A 194 -21.77 -17.80 -7.18
C PHE A 194 -22.24 -18.83 -8.22
N LEU A 195 -22.78 -19.98 -7.80
CA LEU A 195 -23.32 -20.98 -8.72
C LEU A 195 -24.72 -20.57 -9.21
N GLY A 196 -24.84 -20.27 -10.50
CA GLY A 196 -26.11 -19.98 -11.16
C GLY A 196 -25.91 -19.82 -12.67
N PRO A 197 -26.91 -20.11 -13.51
CA PRO A 197 -26.81 -19.92 -14.95
C PRO A 197 -26.65 -18.43 -15.31
N ARG A 198 -25.80 -18.14 -16.30
CA ARG A 198 -25.63 -16.81 -16.89
C ARG A 198 -26.72 -16.49 -17.89
#